data_AF-A0A397FRA1-F1
#
_entry.id   AF-A0A397FRA1-F1
#
_cell.length_a   1.000
_cell.length_b   1.000
_cell.length_c   1.000
_cell.angle_alpha   90.00
_cell.angle_beta   90.00
_cell.angle_gamma   90.00
#
_symmetry.space_group_name_H-M   'P 1'
#
loop_
_entity.id
_entity.type
_entity.pdbx_description
1 polymer ?
#
loop_
_entity_poly.entity_id
_entity_poly.type
_entity_poly.pdbx_seq_one_letter_code
_entity_poly.pdbx_strand_id
1 'polypeptide(L)'
;MNKNLTTKPFIKWAGGKTQFLEVINLLLPNDYNQFIEPFVGGGSVFLNKQPNKAIINDANKELIITYKIIKNQPKELLKLLKEYEKNHSQDFYETLRRQETKNLTELGTVARFIYLNKTGYNGLYRVNSQGEFNVPWGKREKVKLFDTENILTISKYLNENNCQILNQDYQELLPLIQAGDFLFVDPPYDSEKSNGFTAYTANGFTRENQKELFNFLKECEKKGAKWLLTNHATDFIKDLYKDYQQFTKKAQRFINCQGEKRIGSAQEIFVWNYELSKEKKQQLEFEKWFDTIQTTNVDLSQLVNWKKIQSNLMAYEKDLNILNSLICANKEELNQRIQQIWQEAPQSFQALPLLLAIRDNENFAWLEKENIEYWENLTLEKVKKLIFNSGLAQYLTNGKIKNLKDYCLGVEVGLGTHSKKNLVGTTMEKAVETLLNKYQVKYQKQVPVNFQVNGKKLFDFQIKLDGKEYYLETSFYNSPGSKVSEIIRSYNGVLQKAYNNEINFLWVLDGKGLKSVKELLKEVYLVNKGFMFTIASFGEWLGKQKGEKVN
;
A
#
# COMPACT_ATOMS: atom_id res chain seq x y z
N MET A 1 22.91 10.19 -18.19
CA MET A 1 22.94 9.80 -16.76
C MET A 1 22.79 8.30 -16.69
N ASN A 2 23.88 7.58 -16.35
CA ASN A 2 23.81 6.14 -16.14
C ASN A 2 22.82 5.86 -15.00
N LYS A 3 21.68 5.24 -15.30
CA LYS A 3 20.92 4.55 -14.26
C LYS A 3 21.89 3.54 -13.66
N ASN A 4 22.33 3.73 -12.43
CA ASN A 4 22.91 2.64 -11.66
C ASN A 4 21.88 1.51 -11.71
N LEU A 5 22.17 0.45 -12.46
CA LEU A 5 21.33 -0.74 -12.54
C LEU A 5 21.25 -1.31 -11.13
N THR A 6 20.17 -0.96 -10.42
CA THR A 6 20.00 -1.34 -9.02
C THR A 6 19.79 -2.84 -8.98
N THR A 7 20.76 -3.58 -8.40
CA THR A 7 20.65 -5.03 -8.30
C THR A 7 19.51 -5.43 -7.36
N LYS A 8 18.86 -6.55 -7.66
CA LYS A 8 17.76 -7.10 -6.87
C LYS A 8 18.13 -8.49 -6.36
N PRO A 9 17.55 -8.94 -5.23
CA PRO A 9 17.69 -10.32 -4.76
C PRO A 9 17.42 -11.34 -5.87
N PHE A 10 18.34 -12.29 -6.05
CA PHE A 10 18.24 -13.35 -7.07
C PHE A 10 17.28 -14.47 -6.64
N ILE A 11 17.01 -14.63 -5.34
CA ILE A 11 16.08 -15.61 -4.75
C ILE A 11 14.97 -14.93 -3.96
N LYS A 12 13.88 -15.66 -3.73
CA LYS A 12 12.91 -15.28 -2.69
C LYS A 12 13.46 -15.74 -1.34
N TRP A 13 13.60 -14.83 -0.40
CA TRP A 13 14.06 -15.14 0.95
C TRP A 13 13.05 -14.59 1.94
N ALA A 14 12.70 -15.36 2.97
CA ALA A 14 11.83 -14.80 4.01
C ALA A 14 12.61 -13.73 4.78
N GLY A 15 11.90 -12.72 5.28
CA GLY A 15 12.53 -11.54 5.87
C GLY A 15 13.04 -10.50 4.87
N GLY A 16 12.95 -10.74 3.55
CA GLY A 16 13.43 -9.79 2.53
C GLY A 16 12.94 -8.35 2.76
N LYS A 17 13.88 -7.42 2.87
CA LYS A 17 13.65 -6.02 3.29
C LYS A 17 13.32 -5.06 2.15
N THR A 18 12.99 -5.57 0.96
CA THR A 18 12.66 -4.74 -0.20
C THR A 18 11.55 -3.72 0.09
N GLN A 19 10.53 -4.09 0.89
CA GLN A 19 9.44 -3.18 1.27
C GLN A 19 9.88 -2.05 2.22
N PHE A 20 11.01 -2.20 2.91
CA PHE A 20 11.53 -1.24 3.90
C PHE A 20 12.78 -0.51 3.42
N LEU A 21 13.24 -0.73 2.19
CA LEU A 21 14.47 -0.11 1.68
C LEU A 21 14.47 1.42 1.82
N GLU A 22 13.32 2.06 1.63
CA GLU A 22 13.21 3.51 1.79
C GLU A 22 13.53 3.96 3.23
N VAL A 23 12.97 3.27 4.23
CA VAL A 23 13.23 3.57 5.65
C VAL A 23 14.65 3.16 6.04
N ILE A 24 15.12 2.00 5.59
CA ILE A 24 16.48 1.54 5.88
C ILE A 24 17.49 2.54 5.32
N ASN A 25 17.34 2.96 4.06
CA ASN A 25 18.20 3.95 3.43
C ASN A 25 18.20 5.29 4.16
N LEU A 26 17.04 5.68 4.72
CA LEU A 26 16.94 6.87 5.55
C LEU A 26 17.70 6.73 6.88
N LEU A 27 17.67 5.53 7.48
CA LEU A 27 18.33 5.23 8.75
C LEU A 27 19.82 4.94 8.62
N LEU A 28 20.34 4.62 7.43
CA LEU A 28 21.78 4.40 7.23
C LEU A 28 22.60 5.60 7.74
N PRO A 29 23.79 5.39 8.34
CA PRO A 29 24.66 6.52 8.67
C PRO A 29 25.17 7.19 7.39
N ASN A 30 25.50 8.49 7.47
CA ASN A 30 26.04 9.23 6.31
C ASN A 30 27.39 8.66 5.87
N ASP A 31 28.24 8.32 6.86
CA ASP A 31 29.60 7.84 6.64
C ASP A 31 29.86 6.58 7.47
N TYR A 32 30.54 5.63 6.83
CA TYR A 32 31.05 4.39 7.39
C TYR A 32 32.21 3.83 6.54
N ASN A 33 33.12 3.10 7.15
CA ASN A 33 34.32 2.56 6.51
C ASN A 33 34.06 1.26 5.73
N GLN A 34 33.33 0.33 6.36
CA GLN A 34 32.94 -0.96 5.78
C GLN A 34 31.49 -1.26 6.12
N PHE A 35 30.76 -1.81 5.14
CA PHE A 35 29.41 -2.31 5.34
C PHE A 35 29.44 -3.78 5.73
N ILE A 36 28.76 -4.17 6.79
CA ILE A 36 28.77 -5.55 7.30
C ILE A 36 27.32 -6.02 7.43
N GLU A 37 26.98 -7.15 6.82
CA GLU A 37 25.65 -7.78 6.94
C GLU A 37 25.81 -9.19 7.50
N PRO A 38 25.71 -9.38 8.84
CA PRO A 38 25.95 -10.67 9.49
C PRO A 38 24.94 -11.77 9.11
N PHE A 39 23.76 -11.37 8.65
CA PHE A 39 22.61 -12.19 8.27
C PHE A 39 22.11 -11.78 6.88
N VAL A 40 22.92 -11.96 5.84
CA VAL A 40 22.65 -11.39 4.51
C VAL A 40 21.36 -11.92 3.88
N GLY A 41 21.02 -13.18 4.09
CA GLY A 41 19.85 -13.79 3.46
C GLY A 41 19.84 -13.56 1.93
N GLY A 42 18.71 -13.07 1.39
CA GLY A 42 18.61 -12.69 -0.03
C GLY A 42 19.36 -11.41 -0.42
N GLY A 43 19.98 -10.71 0.54
CA GLY A 43 20.82 -9.52 0.37
C GLY A 43 20.08 -8.31 -0.18
N SER A 44 18.81 -8.11 0.21
CA SER A 44 18.03 -6.99 -0.32
C SER A 44 18.64 -5.62 0.01
N VAL A 45 19.28 -5.47 1.18
CA VAL A 45 19.92 -4.22 1.59
C VAL A 45 21.29 -4.10 0.95
N PHE A 46 22.16 -5.10 1.13
CA PHE A 46 23.47 -5.17 0.45
C PHE A 46 23.40 -4.91 -1.06
N LEU A 47 22.53 -5.62 -1.79
CA LEU A 47 22.39 -5.46 -3.25
C LEU A 47 21.71 -4.16 -3.66
N ASN A 48 20.92 -3.53 -2.80
CA ASN A 48 20.39 -2.20 -3.08
C ASN A 48 21.46 -1.11 -2.86
N LYS A 49 22.29 -1.26 -1.82
CA LYS A 49 23.28 -0.27 -1.41
C LYS A 49 24.57 -0.32 -2.24
N GLN A 50 24.98 -1.51 -2.66
CA GLN A 50 26.21 -1.77 -3.43
C GLN A 50 27.45 -1.08 -2.83
N PRO A 51 27.79 -1.29 -1.54
CA PRO A 51 28.98 -0.70 -0.92
C PRO A 51 30.28 -1.12 -1.62
N ASN A 52 31.27 -0.22 -1.67
CA ASN A 52 32.59 -0.50 -2.28
C ASN A 52 33.43 -1.49 -1.45
N LYS A 53 33.23 -1.50 -0.12
CA LYS A 53 33.89 -2.40 0.82
C LYS A 53 32.83 -3.03 1.73
N ALA A 54 32.71 -4.35 1.71
CA ALA A 54 31.70 -5.06 2.48
C ALA A 54 32.11 -6.44 2.96
N ILE A 55 31.48 -6.88 4.05
CA ILE A 55 31.48 -8.26 4.53
C ILE A 55 30.02 -8.73 4.57
N ILE A 56 29.70 -9.78 3.81
CA ILE A 56 28.42 -10.47 3.93
C ILE A 56 28.64 -11.85 4.56
N ASN A 57 27.76 -12.21 5.48
CA ASN A 57 27.78 -13.49 6.18
C ASN A 57 26.37 -14.07 6.27
N ASP A 58 26.29 -15.40 6.34
CA ASP A 58 25.08 -16.12 6.72
C ASP A 58 25.48 -17.50 7.26
N ALA A 59 24.67 -18.04 8.17
CA ALA A 59 24.83 -19.43 8.62
C ALA A 59 24.47 -20.43 7.50
N ASN A 60 23.62 -20.05 6.55
CA ASN A 60 23.19 -20.92 5.45
C ASN A 60 24.30 -21.13 4.41
N LYS A 61 24.91 -22.31 4.43
CA LYS A 61 26.00 -22.68 3.51
C LYS A 61 25.59 -22.66 2.03
N GLU A 62 24.41 -23.18 1.66
CA GLU A 62 23.95 -23.21 0.26
C GLU A 62 23.76 -21.79 -0.29
N LEU A 63 23.24 -20.88 0.54
CA LEU A 63 23.11 -19.47 0.19
C LEU A 63 24.48 -18.81 -0.05
N ILE A 64 25.44 -19.03 0.85
CA ILE A 64 26.77 -18.43 0.70
C ILE A 64 27.54 -18.98 -0.50
N ILE A 65 27.44 -20.29 -0.77
CA ILE A 65 27.99 -20.88 -1.99
C ILE A 65 27.32 -20.26 -3.23
N THR A 66 26.02 -19.96 -3.16
CA THR A 66 25.31 -19.28 -4.26
C THR A 66 25.92 -17.90 -4.58
N TYR A 67 26.21 -17.08 -3.57
CA TYR A 67 26.91 -15.80 -3.78
C TYR A 67 28.30 -16.01 -4.42
N LYS A 68 29.06 -17.02 -3.97
CA LYS A 68 30.38 -17.34 -4.53
C LYS A 68 30.31 -17.81 -5.98
N ILE A 69 29.34 -18.67 -6.33
CA ILE A 69 29.13 -19.12 -7.71
C ILE A 69 28.66 -17.98 -8.61
N ILE A 70 27.76 -17.10 -8.14
CA ILE A 70 27.38 -15.90 -8.91
C ILE A 70 28.60 -15.00 -9.16
N LYS A 71 29.48 -14.84 -8.16
CA LYS A 71 30.73 -14.08 -8.31
C LYS A 71 31.66 -14.72 -9.36
N ASN A 72 31.90 -16.03 -9.28
CA ASN A 72 33.00 -16.67 -10.00
C ASN A 72 32.61 -17.36 -11.32
N GLN A 73 31.39 -17.88 -11.43
CA GLN A 73 30.93 -18.73 -12.55
C GLN A 73 29.48 -18.39 -12.99
N PRO A 74 29.14 -17.11 -13.25
CA PRO A 74 27.77 -16.70 -13.54
C PRO A 74 27.24 -17.30 -14.86
N LYS A 75 28.09 -17.49 -15.87
CA LYS A 75 27.67 -17.97 -17.19
C LYS A 75 27.31 -19.45 -17.18
N GLU A 76 28.11 -20.24 -16.48
CA GLU A 76 27.91 -21.66 -16.24
C GLU A 76 26.63 -21.89 -15.45
N LEU A 77 26.39 -21.08 -14.41
CA LEU A 77 25.14 -21.11 -13.65
C LEU A 77 23.92 -20.82 -14.54
N LEU A 78 23.97 -19.75 -15.34
CA LEU A 78 22.88 -19.39 -16.26
C LEU A 78 22.58 -20.51 -17.27
N LYS A 79 23.63 -21.17 -17.80
CA LYS A 79 23.48 -22.31 -18.73
C LYS A 79 22.74 -23.47 -18.06
N LEU A 80 23.15 -23.84 -16.85
CA LEU A 80 22.54 -24.95 -16.10
C LEU A 80 21.10 -24.63 -15.66
N LEU A 81 20.84 -23.41 -15.19
CA LEU A 81 19.47 -22.99 -14.86
C LEU A 81 18.55 -22.99 -16.08
N LYS A 82 19.06 -22.61 -17.26
CA LYS A 82 18.29 -22.68 -18.51
C LYS A 82 17.95 -24.12 -18.91
N GLU A 83 18.81 -25.08 -18.58
CA GLU A 83 18.51 -26.50 -18.75
C GLU A 83 17.41 -26.96 -17.77
N TYR A 84 17.48 -26.53 -16.51
CA TYR A 84 16.45 -26.84 -15.51
C TYR A 84 15.09 -26.21 -15.84
N GLU A 85 15.05 -25.02 -16.44
CA GLU A 85 13.82 -24.41 -16.96
C GLU A 85 13.16 -25.27 -18.05
N LYS A 86 13.96 -25.85 -18.95
CA LYS A 86 13.46 -26.72 -20.03
C LYS A 86 12.89 -28.03 -19.51
N ASN A 87 13.51 -28.59 -18.47
CA ASN A 87 13.13 -29.87 -17.87
C ASN A 87 12.07 -29.72 -16.75
N HIS A 88 11.55 -28.51 -16.56
CA HIS A 88 10.65 -28.19 -15.46
C HIS A 88 9.38 -29.07 -15.47
N SER A 89 9.26 -29.92 -14.45
CA SER A 89 8.09 -30.75 -14.20
C SER A 89 7.99 -31.06 -12.70
N GLN A 90 6.85 -31.60 -12.28
CA GLN A 90 6.69 -32.08 -10.91
C GLN A 90 7.68 -33.20 -10.59
N ASP A 91 7.88 -34.15 -11.51
CA ASP A 91 8.82 -35.27 -11.32
C ASP A 91 10.27 -34.78 -11.24
N PHE A 92 10.64 -33.81 -12.08
CA PHE A 92 11.96 -33.18 -12.03
C PHE A 92 12.19 -32.48 -10.70
N TYR A 93 11.17 -31.78 -10.17
CA TYR A 93 11.23 -31.17 -8.85
C TYR A 93 11.42 -32.17 -7.72
N GLU A 94 10.61 -33.21 -7.69
CA GLU A 94 10.69 -34.26 -6.67
C GLU A 94 12.03 -34.99 -6.72
N THR A 95 12.58 -35.19 -7.92
CA THR A 95 13.92 -35.78 -8.13
C THR A 95 15.01 -34.89 -7.56
N LEU A 96 15.05 -33.61 -7.95
CA LEU A 96 16.02 -32.66 -7.39
C LEU A 96 15.84 -32.48 -5.89
N ARG A 97 14.61 -32.47 -5.38
CA ARG A 97 14.34 -32.33 -3.93
C ARG A 97 14.99 -33.45 -3.13
N ARG A 98 14.86 -34.70 -3.56
CA ARG A 98 15.45 -35.89 -2.90
C ARG A 98 16.97 -36.00 -3.06
N GLN A 99 17.57 -35.23 -3.96
CA GLN A 99 19.01 -35.32 -4.21
C GLN A 99 19.81 -34.75 -3.03
N GLU A 100 20.73 -35.56 -2.50
CA GLU A 100 21.66 -35.14 -1.44
C GLU A 100 22.73 -34.19 -2.01
N THR A 101 22.93 -33.04 -1.36
CA THR A 101 23.87 -32.01 -1.83
C THR A 101 25.33 -32.43 -1.76
N LYS A 102 25.69 -33.37 -0.88
CA LYS A 102 27.06 -33.93 -0.78
C LYS A 102 27.53 -34.65 -2.06
N ASN A 103 26.60 -35.08 -2.91
CA ASN A 103 26.89 -35.77 -4.17
C ASN A 103 26.91 -34.81 -5.38
N LEU A 104 26.78 -33.50 -5.15
CA LEU A 104 26.73 -32.48 -6.18
C LEU A 104 28.00 -31.62 -6.17
N THR A 105 28.38 -31.11 -7.34
CA THR A 105 29.33 -29.98 -7.42
C THR A 105 28.73 -28.73 -6.77
N GLU A 106 29.55 -27.75 -6.42
CA GLU A 106 29.04 -26.47 -5.90
C GLU A 106 28.07 -25.80 -6.90
N LEU A 107 28.40 -25.82 -8.19
CA LEU A 107 27.54 -25.31 -9.26
C LEU A 107 26.19 -26.05 -9.31
N GLY A 108 26.21 -27.39 -9.22
CA GLY A 108 24.99 -28.21 -9.19
C GLY A 108 24.15 -27.96 -7.95
N THR A 109 24.78 -27.79 -6.79
CA THR A 109 24.14 -27.45 -5.52
C THR A 109 23.41 -26.10 -5.63
N VAL A 110 24.07 -25.09 -6.20
CA VAL A 110 23.49 -23.75 -6.38
C VAL A 110 22.35 -23.76 -7.40
N ALA A 111 22.50 -24.45 -8.53
CA ALA A 111 21.43 -24.56 -9.52
C ALA A 111 20.19 -25.27 -8.94
N ARG A 112 20.41 -26.36 -8.18
CA ARG A 112 19.35 -27.05 -7.43
C ARG A 112 18.69 -26.12 -6.43
N PHE A 113 19.45 -25.40 -5.62
CA PHE A 113 18.93 -24.47 -4.61
C PHE A 113 18.04 -23.38 -5.22
N ILE A 114 18.51 -22.70 -6.29
CA ILE A 114 17.72 -21.68 -6.99
C ILE A 114 16.45 -22.28 -7.60
N TYR A 115 16.56 -23.45 -8.23
CA TYR A 115 15.40 -24.15 -8.79
C TYR A 115 14.36 -24.47 -7.73
N LEU A 116 14.75 -25.11 -6.63
CA LEU A 116 13.85 -25.47 -5.55
C LEU A 116 13.21 -24.23 -4.90
N ASN A 117 13.96 -23.13 -4.74
CA ASN A 117 13.42 -21.86 -4.24
C ASN A 117 12.40 -21.23 -5.20
N LYS A 118 12.64 -21.23 -6.51
CA LYS A 118 11.73 -20.57 -7.46
C LYS A 118 10.47 -21.38 -7.73
N THR A 119 10.57 -22.70 -7.64
CA THR A 119 9.51 -23.64 -8.04
C THR A 119 8.77 -24.27 -6.85
N GLY A 120 9.36 -24.26 -5.65
CA GLY A 120 8.73 -24.71 -4.41
C GLY A 120 7.63 -23.77 -3.91
N TYR A 121 6.80 -24.29 -3.01
CA TYR A 121 5.69 -23.56 -2.40
C TYR A 121 6.15 -22.23 -1.77
N ASN A 122 5.55 -21.12 -2.24
CA ASN A 122 5.86 -19.73 -1.86
C ASN A 122 7.34 -19.30 -1.93
N GLY A 123 8.22 -20.12 -2.53
CA GLY A 123 9.65 -19.92 -2.51
C GLY A 123 10.26 -19.88 -1.11
N LEU A 124 9.73 -20.72 -0.23
CA LEU A 124 10.32 -20.96 1.09
C LEU A 124 11.63 -21.74 0.94
N TYR A 125 12.53 -21.52 1.89
CA TYR A 125 13.63 -22.43 2.19
C TYR A 125 13.37 -23.02 3.58
N ARG A 126 13.27 -24.35 3.66
CA ARG A 126 13.01 -25.07 4.90
C ARG A 126 13.66 -26.44 4.84
N VAL A 127 14.30 -26.82 5.93
CA VAL A 127 14.93 -28.12 6.11
C VAL A 127 14.28 -28.89 7.27
N ASN A 128 14.39 -30.22 7.26
CA ASN A 128 14.03 -31.06 8.41
C ASN A 128 15.15 -31.07 9.47
N SER A 129 14.96 -31.81 10.56
CA SER A 129 15.97 -31.97 11.61
C SER A 129 17.27 -32.64 11.13
N GLN A 130 17.24 -33.34 10.00
CA GLN A 130 18.40 -33.94 9.33
C GLN A 130 19.09 -32.97 8.36
N GLY A 131 18.60 -31.73 8.22
CA GLY A 131 19.17 -30.72 7.32
C GLY A 131 18.71 -30.84 5.86
N GLU A 132 17.75 -31.71 5.56
CA GLU A 132 17.28 -31.96 4.20
C GLU A 132 16.12 -31.03 3.82
N PHE A 133 16.17 -30.47 2.61
CA PHE A 133 15.13 -29.59 2.09
C PHE A 133 13.78 -30.30 1.95
N ASN A 134 12.71 -29.74 2.55
CA ASN A 134 11.41 -30.41 2.65
C ASN A 134 10.20 -29.53 2.23
N VAL A 135 10.42 -28.53 1.36
CA VAL A 135 9.33 -27.70 0.83
C VAL A 135 8.62 -28.48 -0.30
N PRO A 136 7.27 -28.50 -0.32
CA PRO A 136 6.52 -29.16 -1.39
C PRO A 136 6.52 -28.34 -2.69
N TRP A 137 6.15 -29.01 -3.79
CA TRP A 137 6.00 -28.39 -5.11
C TRP A 137 5.02 -27.21 -5.10
N GLY A 138 5.39 -26.12 -5.78
CA GLY A 138 4.59 -24.88 -5.84
C GLY A 138 3.48 -24.85 -6.89
N LYS A 139 3.26 -25.93 -7.66
CA LYS A 139 2.22 -26.06 -8.70
C LYS A 139 2.23 -24.93 -9.73
N ARG A 140 3.42 -24.57 -10.24
CA ARG A 140 3.57 -23.60 -11.34
C ARG A 140 3.88 -24.34 -12.63
N GLU A 141 3.18 -24.00 -13.71
CA GLU A 141 3.41 -24.62 -15.04
C GLU A 141 4.57 -23.98 -15.80
N LYS A 142 4.77 -22.66 -15.61
CA LYS A 142 5.88 -21.89 -16.20
C LYS A 142 6.66 -21.20 -15.10
N VAL A 143 7.98 -21.24 -15.19
CA VAL A 143 8.87 -20.65 -14.21
C VAL A 143 9.97 -19.84 -14.88
N LYS A 144 10.24 -18.66 -14.33
CA LYS A 144 11.44 -17.87 -14.61
C LYS A 144 12.36 -18.04 -13.40
N LEU A 145 13.42 -18.84 -13.55
CA LEU A 145 14.36 -19.16 -12.49
C LEU A 145 15.33 -18.01 -12.21
N PHE A 146 15.70 -17.28 -13.26
CA PHE A 146 16.73 -16.24 -13.16
C PHE A 146 16.40 -15.00 -14.00
N ASP A 147 17.17 -13.95 -13.75
CA ASP A 147 17.24 -12.77 -14.61
C ASP A 147 18.70 -12.60 -15.02
N THR A 148 18.98 -12.78 -16.32
CA THR A 148 20.34 -12.80 -16.87
C THR A 148 21.08 -11.50 -16.58
N GLU A 149 20.43 -10.36 -16.81
CA GLU A 149 21.05 -9.06 -16.59
C GLU A 149 21.36 -8.88 -15.11
N ASN A 150 20.41 -9.18 -14.22
CA ASN A 150 20.62 -9.05 -12.79
C ASN A 150 21.76 -9.93 -12.26
N ILE A 151 21.85 -11.21 -12.66
CA ILE A 151 22.94 -12.11 -12.23
C ILE A 151 24.29 -11.60 -12.70
N LEU A 152 24.40 -11.16 -13.96
CA LEU A 152 25.65 -10.61 -14.49
C LEU A 152 26.03 -9.28 -13.83
N THR A 153 25.06 -8.41 -13.51
CA THR A 153 25.32 -7.18 -12.77
C THR A 153 25.80 -7.46 -11.35
N ILE A 154 25.20 -8.42 -10.64
CA ILE A 154 25.66 -8.84 -9.31
C ILE A 154 27.08 -9.40 -9.38
N SER A 155 27.35 -10.28 -10.35
CA SER A 155 28.69 -10.85 -10.56
C SER A 155 29.74 -9.77 -10.80
N LYS A 156 29.44 -8.81 -11.69
CA LYS A 156 30.30 -7.67 -11.97
C LYS A 156 30.57 -6.86 -10.71
N TYR A 157 29.51 -6.48 -9.98
CA TYR A 157 29.62 -5.73 -8.73
C TYR A 157 30.51 -6.45 -7.69
N LEU A 158 30.31 -7.75 -7.46
CA LEU A 158 31.07 -8.52 -6.48
C LEU A 158 32.57 -8.69 -6.84
N ASN A 159 32.92 -8.57 -8.13
CA ASN A 159 34.30 -8.66 -8.61
C ASN A 159 35.01 -7.31 -8.67
N GLU A 160 34.28 -6.23 -8.98
CA GLU A 160 34.83 -4.87 -9.06
C GLU A 160 34.98 -4.20 -7.69
N ASN A 161 34.39 -4.76 -6.63
CA ASN A 161 34.39 -4.19 -5.28
C ASN A 161 35.00 -5.16 -4.25
N ASN A 162 35.46 -4.61 -3.13
CA ASN A 162 36.02 -5.39 -2.04
C ASN A 162 34.92 -6.03 -1.19
N CYS A 163 34.36 -7.14 -1.69
CA CYS A 163 33.31 -7.91 -1.02
C CYS A 163 33.86 -9.23 -0.48
N GLN A 164 33.92 -9.36 0.85
CA GLN A 164 34.22 -10.60 1.55
C GLN A 164 32.93 -11.38 1.80
N ILE A 165 32.93 -12.67 1.44
CA ILE A 165 31.75 -13.55 1.52
C ILE A 165 32.06 -14.69 2.48
N LEU A 166 31.45 -14.67 3.66
CA LEU A 166 31.72 -15.59 4.78
C LEU A 166 30.53 -16.51 5.07
N ASN A 167 30.83 -17.68 5.65
CA ASN A 167 29.84 -18.64 6.14
C ASN A 167 30.31 -19.12 7.51
N GLN A 168 30.03 -18.34 8.54
CA GLN A 168 30.43 -18.58 9.92
C GLN A 168 29.35 -18.07 10.89
N ASP A 169 29.50 -18.37 12.18
CA ASP A 169 28.63 -17.75 13.18
C ASP A 169 28.84 -16.22 13.18
N TYR A 170 27.76 -15.45 13.40
CA TYR A 170 27.85 -13.99 13.37
C TYR A 170 28.81 -13.44 14.46
N GLN A 171 28.97 -14.15 15.57
CA GLN A 171 29.88 -13.78 16.65
C GLN A 171 31.36 -13.82 16.20
N GLU A 172 31.70 -14.69 15.24
CA GLU A 172 33.05 -14.81 14.68
C GLU A 172 33.43 -13.60 13.81
N LEU A 173 32.50 -12.70 13.51
CA LEU A 173 32.79 -11.44 12.81
C LEU A 173 33.44 -10.39 13.73
N LEU A 174 33.33 -10.53 15.06
CA LEU A 174 33.78 -9.52 16.03
C LEU A 174 35.26 -9.08 15.85
N PRO A 175 36.21 -9.98 15.54
CA PRO A 175 37.61 -9.60 15.29
C PRO A 175 37.79 -8.77 14.00
N LEU A 176 36.89 -8.91 13.02
CA LEU A 176 36.94 -8.19 11.74
C LEU A 176 36.37 -6.77 11.84
N ILE A 177 35.59 -6.49 12.89
CA ILE A 177 34.91 -5.20 13.09
C ILE A 177 35.87 -4.18 13.70
N GLN A 178 35.91 -3.00 13.07
CA GLN A 178 36.74 -1.86 13.44
C GLN A 178 35.90 -0.60 13.70
N ALA A 179 36.54 0.41 14.29
CA ALA A 179 35.91 1.71 14.51
C ALA A 179 35.48 2.35 13.17
N GLY A 180 34.27 2.89 13.13
CA GLY A 180 33.69 3.50 11.94
C GLY A 180 33.05 2.53 10.96
N ASP A 181 33.08 1.22 11.21
CA ASP A 181 32.30 0.26 10.42
C ASP A 181 30.80 0.40 10.70
N PHE A 182 29.98 -0.08 9.77
CA PHE A 182 28.53 -0.11 9.89
C PHE A 182 27.96 -1.51 9.67
N LEU A 183 27.17 -1.98 10.63
CA LEU A 183 26.48 -3.25 10.56
C LEU A 183 24.99 -3.05 10.23
N PHE A 184 24.48 -3.72 9.21
CA PHE A 184 23.05 -3.93 9.01
C PHE A 184 22.69 -5.34 9.51
N VAL A 185 21.80 -5.44 10.50
CA VAL A 185 21.57 -6.66 11.26
C VAL A 185 20.11 -7.06 11.15
N ASP A 186 19.85 -8.15 10.44
CA ASP A 186 18.49 -8.66 10.18
C ASP A 186 18.39 -10.14 10.60
N PRO A 187 18.40 -10.43 11.92
CA PRO A 187 18.39 -11.80 12.42
C PRO A 187 17.03 -12.46 12.16
N PRO A 188 16.90 -13.77 12.33
CA PRO A 188 15.58 -14.38 12.46
C PRO A 188 14.80 -13.72 13.60
N TYR A 189 13.56 -13.31 13.33
CA TYR A 189 12.78 -12.47 14.22
C TYR A 189 12.27 -13.18 15.49
N ASP A 190 12.06 -12.41 16.56
CA ASP A 190 11.33 -12.89 17.75
C ASP A 190 9.90 -13.30 17.36
N SER A 191 9.41 -14.36 17.99
CA SER A 191 8.03 -14.81 17.82
C SER A 191 7.42 -15.14 19.18
N GLU A 192 6.30 -14.51 19.50
CA GLU A 192 5.56 -14.73 20.76
C GLU A 192 5.01 -16.16 20.88
N LYS A 193 4.88 -16.86 19.75
CA LYS A 193 4.45 -18.26 19.67
C LYS A 193 5.63 -19.08 19.17
N SER A 194 6.37 -19.68 20.09
CA SER A 194 7.41 -20.69 19.83
C SER A 194 6.83 -22.01 19.26
N ASN A 195 5.84 -21.96 18.37
CA ASN A 195 5.33 -23.13 17.68
C ASN A 195 6.01 -23.26 16.30
N GLY A 196 7.29 -23.62 16.32
CA GLY A 196 7.98 -24.44 15.31
C GLY A 196 8.01 -24.00 13.82
N PHE A 197 7.46 -22.85 13.43
CA PHE A 197 7.29 -22.52 12.00
C PHE A 197 8.44 -21.68 11.39
N THR A 198 9.39 -21.20 12.20
CA THR A 198 10.49 -20.27 11.80
C THR A 198 11.90 -20.87 11.90
N ALA A 199 12.05 -22.18 11.72
CA ALA A 199 13.35 -22.84 11.86
C ALA A 199 14.22 -22.72 10.57
N TYR A 200 15.21 -21.82 10.59
CA TYR A 200 16.35 -21.80 9.65
C TYR A 200 17.54 -22.64 10.14
N THR A 201 17.49 -23.12 11.38
CA THR A 201 18.44 -24.01 12.05
C THR A 201 17.66 -25.04 12.87
N ALA A 202 18.23 -26.22 13.13
CA ALA A 202 17.55 -27.33 13.81
C ALA A 202 16.97 -26.97 15.21
N ASN A 203 17.48 -25.91 15.85
CA ASN A 203 17.03 -25.40 17.15
C ASN A 203 16.37 -24.00 17.12
N GLY A 204 16.25 -23.37 15.94
CA GLY A 204 15.71 -22.00 15.79
C GLY A 204 16.58 -20.89 16.40
N PHE A 205 16.18 -19.63 16.21
CA PHE A 205 16.81 -18.46 16.84
C PHE A 205 15.94 -18.02 18.02
N THR A 206 16.36 -18.37 19.22
CA THR A 206 15.56 -18.21 20.45
C THR A 206 15.67 -16.80 21.04
N ARG A 207 14.86 -16.47 22.05
CA ARG A 207 15.01 -15.23 22.83
C ARG A 207 16.38 -15.13 23.52
N GLU A 208 17.01 -16.24 23.86
CA GLU A 208 18.37 -16.21 24.39
C GLU A 208 19.40 -15.86 23.31
N ASN A 209 19.21 -16.34 22.09
CA ASN A 209 20.03 -15.89 20.96
C ASN A 209 19.80 -14.40 20.64
N GLN A 210 18.59 -13.86 20.86
CA GLN A 210 18.35 -12.40 20.76
C GLN A 210 19.14 -11.63 21.83
N LYS A 211 19.26 -12.14 23.07
CA LYS A 211 20.09 -11.53 24.12
C LYS A 211 21.59 -11.65 23.81
N GLU A 212 22.03 -12.78 23.28
CA GLU A 212 23.42 -12.96 22.80
C GLU A 212 23.74 -11.98 21.68
N LEU A 213 22.83 -11.80 20.72
CA LEU A 213 22.96 -10.81 19.65
C LEU A 213 23.03 -9.39 20.22
N PHE A 214 22.20 -9.05 21.20
CA PHE A 214 22.27 -7.76 21.89
C PHE A 214 23.66 -7.52 22.52
N ASN A 215 24.22 -8.54 23.20
CA ASN A 215 25.57 -8.45 23.76
C ASN A 215 26.65 -8.29 22.67
N PHE A 216 26.53 -9.03 21.57
CA PHE A 216 27.41 -8.87 20.41
C PHE A 216 27.38 -7.43 19.85
N LEU A 217 26.19 -6.83 19.73
CA LEU A 217 26.06 -5.45 19.25
C LEU A 217 26.66 -4.43 20.22
N LYS A 218 26.60 -4.68 21.53
CA LYS A 218 27.31 -3.86 22.53
C LYS A 218 28.82 -3.95 22.38
N GLU A 219 29.37 -5.13 22.09
CA GLU A 219 30.81 -5.27 21.83
C GLU A 219 31.23 -4.57 20.52
N CYS A 220 30.37 -4.61 19.48
CA CYS A 220 30.58 -3.85 18.25
C CYS A 220 30.57 -2.33 18.52
N GLU A 221 29.63 -1.85 19.33
CA GLU A 221 29.56 -0.44 19.76
C GLU A 221 30.81 -0.01 20.54
N LYS A 222 31.30 -0.84 21.48
CA LYS A 222 32.55 -0.57 22.22
C LYS A 222 33.77 -0.43 21.31
N LYS A 223 33.79 -1.14 20.18
CA LYS A 223 34.82 -1.00 19.14
C LYS A 223 34.65 0.26 18.27
N GLY A 224 33.58 1.04 18.48
CA GLY A 224 33.27 2.24 17.71
C GLY A 224 32.50 1.96 16.41
N ALA A 225 31.88 0.80 16.27
CA ALA A 225 31.05 0.48 15.12
C ALA A 225 29.60 0.98 15.31
N LYS A 226 29.00 1.39 14.19
CA LYS A 226 27.58 1.75 14.10
C LYS A 226 26.79 0.51 13.71
N TRP A 227 25.56 0.37 14.19
CA TRP A 227 24.69 -0.72 13.77
C TRP A 227 23.23 -0.29 13.66
N LEU A 228 22.52 -0.93 12.72
CA LEU A 228 21.08 -0.83 12.52
C LEU A 228 20.49 -2.24 12.53
N LEU A 229 19.62 -2.52 13.49
CA LEU A 229 18.91 -3.78 13.67
C LEU A 229 17.48 -3.67 13.17
N THR A 230 16.97 -4.72 12.54
CA THR A 230 15.54 -4.91 12.26
C THR A 230 14.98 -6.14 12.99
N ASN A 231 13.77 -6.03 13.54
CA ASN A 231 13.08 -7.15 14.18
C ASN A 231 11.55 -6.98 14.16
N HIS A 232 10.79 -7.94 14.70
CA HIS A 232 9.40 -7.70 15.09
C HIS A 232 9.33 -6.78 16.31
N ALA A 233 8.38 -5.84 16.30
CA ALA A 233 8.16 -4.89 17.39
C ALA A 233 7.38 -5.50 18.56
N THR A 234 7.86 -6.62 19.10
CA THR A 234 7.33 -7.26 20.31
C THR A 234 7.79 -6.47 21.54
N ASP A 235 7.06 -6.59 22.65
CA ASP A 235 7.43 -5.89 23.88
C ASP A 235 8.79 -6.35 24.41
N PHE A 236 9.11 -7.65 24.26
CA PHE A 236 10.44 -8.19 24.56
C PHE A 236 11.57 -7.47 23.81
N ILE A 237 11.43 -7.27 22.49
CA ILE A 237 12.46 -6.58 21.70
C ILE A 237 12.51 -5.09 22.04
N LYS A 238 11.37 -4.42 22.20
CA LYS A 238 11.32 -2.99 22.60
C LYS A 238 12.04 -2.78 23.93
N ASP A 239 11.80 -3.65 24.91
CA ASP A 239 12.41 -3.61 26.23
C ASP A 239 13.91 -3.95 26.20
N LEU A 240 14.30 -4.96 25.42
CA LEU A 240 15.70 -5.36 25.26
C LEU A 240 16.57 -4.22 24.72
N TYR A 241 16.01 -3.42 23.80
CA TYR A 241 16.70 -2.31 23.15
C TYR A 241 16.24 -0.92 23.62
N LYS A 242 15.61 -0.82 24.80
CA LYS A 242 14.97 0.42 25.30
C LYS A 242 15.90 1.64 25.41
N ASP A 243 17.19 1.41 25.60
CA ASP A 243 18.19 2.47 25.76
C ASP A 243 18.72 2.99 24.41
N TYR A 244 18.25 2.44 23.29
CA TYR A 244 18.64 2.82 21.93
C TYR A 244 17.53 3.57 21.19
N GLN A 245 17.89 4.23 20.09
CA GLN A 245 16.91 4.89 19.23
C GLN A 245 16.04 3.85 18.53
N GLN A 246 14.72 4.07 18.47
CA GLN A 246 13.77 3.12 17.90
C GLN A 246 12.78 3.79 16.93
N PHE A 247 12.41 3.04 15.89
CA PHE A 247 11.37 3.40 14.95
C PHE A 247 10.54 2.17 14.58
N THR A 248 9.21 2.28 14.57
CA THR A 248 8.33 1.17 14.19
C THR A 248 7.58 1.47 12.91
N LYS A 249 7.46 0.49 12.01
CA LYS A 249 6.68 0.59 10.76
C LYS A 249 5.78 -0.63 10.57
N LYS A 250 4.59 -0.41 10.00
CA LYS A 250 3.67 -1.51 9.66
C LYS A 250 4.20 -2.31 8.47
N ALA A 251 4.27 -3.63 8.60
CA ALA A 251 4.63 -4.52 7.50
C ALA A 251 3.41 -4.96 6.68
N GLN A 252 3.54 -5.00 5.35
CA GLN A 252 2.55 -5.65 4.49
C GLN A 252 2.91 -7.14 4.33
N ARG A 253 2.17 -8.03 5.00
CA ARG A 253 2.41 -9.48 4.89
C ARG A 253 1.70 -10.06 3.66
N PHE A 254 2.45 -10.27 2.57
CA PHE A 254 1.95 -10.94 1.36
C PHE A 254 1.99 -12.48 1.43
N ILE A 255 2.66 -13.07 2.42
CA ILE A 255 3.07 -14.50 2.41
C ILE A 255 2.11 -15.42 3.20
N ASN A 256 1.16 -14.89 3.98
CA ASN A 256 0.26 -15.73 4.80
C ASN A 256 -0.87 -16.36 3.94
N CYS A 257 -1.05 -17.68 4.12
CA CYS A 257 -1.98 -18.54 3.36
C CYS A 257 -3.46 -18.35 3.75
N GLN A 258 -3.76 -17.68 4.86
CA GLN A 258 -5.12 -17.32 5.27
C GLN A 258 -5.32 -15.81 5.14
N GLY A 259 -6.17 -15.38 4.20
CA GLY A 259 -6.44 -13.97 3.90
C GLY A 259 -6.93 -13.17 5.12
N GLU A 260 -7.70 -13.80 6.00
CA GLU A 260 -8.26 -13.20 7.22
C GLU A 260 -7.18 -12.98 8.31
N LYS A 261 -6.15 -13.83 8.39
CA LYS A 261 -5.00 -13.65 9.29
C LYS A 261 -3.94 -12.68 8.75
N ARG A 262 -4.22 -12.00 7.64
CA ARG A 262 -3.46 -10.81 7.20
C ARG A 262 -3.88 -9.56 7.97
N ILE A 263 -5.01 -9.61 8.68
CA ILE A 263 -5.55 -8.52 9.49
C ILE A 263 -4.93 -8.62 10.89
N GLY A 264 -3.96 -7.76 11.12
CA GLY A 264 -3.05 -7.76 12.27
C GLY A 264 -1.67 -7.39 11.75
N SER A 265 -1.47 -6.09 11.43
CA SER A 265 -0.19 -5.61 10.92
C SER A 265 0.89 -5.86 11.96
N ALA A 266 1.68 -6.91 11.78
CA ALA A 266 2.93 -7.04 12.51
C ALA A 266 3.74 -5.78 12.25
N GLN A 267 4.10 -5.08 13.33
CA GLN A 267 4.99 -3.96 13.26
C GLN A 267 6.43 -4.49 13.23
N GLU A 268 7.24 -3.92 12.37
CA GLU A 268 8.68 -4.09 12.41
C GLU A 268 9.29 -2.92 13.17
N ILE A 269 10.29 -3.22 13.99
CA ILE A 269 11.09 -2.25 14.72
C ILE A 269 12.47 -2.14 14.07
N PHE A 270 12.95 -0.91 13.98
CA PHE A 270 14.29 -0.52 13.56
C PHE A 270 14.98 0.10 14.77
N VAL A 271 16.15 -0.40 15.12
CA VAL A 271 16.92 0.05 16.30
C VAL A 271 18.34 0.40 15.88
N TRP A 272 18.90 1.52 16.35
CA TRP A 272 20.27 1.90 16.02
C TRP A 272 20.99 2.66 17.16
N ASN A 273 22.32 2.66 17.12
CA ASN A 273 23.20 3.22 18.18
C ASN A 273 23.90 4.54 17.84
N TYR A 274 23.39 5.30 16.88
CA TYR A 274 24.01 6.54 16.44
C TYR A 274 22.99 7.66 16.23
N GLU A 275 23.46 8.90 16.25
CA GLU A 275 22.61 10.05 15.98
C GLU A 275 22.39 10.23 14.47
N LEU A 276 21.13 10.41 14.09
CA LEU A 276 20.76 10.80 12.74
C LEU A 276 20.92 12.31 12.55
N SER A 277 21.24 12.73 11.32
CA SER A 277 21.22 14.16 10.98
C SER A 277 19.83 14.76 11.17
N LYS A 278 19.77 16.09 11.38
CA LYS A 278 18.49 16.82 11.51
C LYS A 278 17.54 16.55 10.34
N GLU A 279 18.08 16.53 9.12
CA GLU A 279 17.33 16.23 7.90
C GLU A 279 16.74 14.81 7.94
N LYS A 280 17.54 13.80 8.31
CA LYS A 280 17.07 12.41 8.42
C LYS A 280 15.99 12.24 9.47
N LYS A 281 16.13 12.92 10.62
CA LYS A 281 15.09 12.95 11.67
C LYS A 281 13.78 13.53 11.14
N GLN A 282 13.82 14.64 10.41
CA GLN A 282 12.62 15.25 9.82
C GLN A 282 11.95 14.35 8.79
N GLN A 283 12.73 13.69 7.92
CA GLN A 283 12.20 12.72 6.96
C GLN A 283 11.58 11.50 7.67
N LEU A 284 12.13 11.07 8.81
CA LEU A 284 11.60 9.94 9.57
C LEU A 284 10.26 10.31 10.24
N GLU A 285 10.14 11.54 10.73
CA GLU A 285 8.87 12.08 11.23
C GLU A 285 7.81 12.15 10.12
N PHE A 286 8.20 12.52 8.89
CA PHE A 286 7.30 12.44 7.75
C PHE A 286 6.82 11.00 7.52
N GLU A 287 7.71 10.00 7.55
CA GLU A 287 7.30 8.59 7.42
C GLU A 287 6.28 8.18 8.50
N LYS A 288 6.48 8.60 9.77
CA LYS A 288 5.50 8.37 10.85
C LYS A 288 4.16 8.99 10.51
N TRP A 289 4.16 10.27 10.14
CA TRP A 289 2.97 11.02 9.80
C TRP A 289 2.24 10.40 8.59
N PHE A 290 2.98 10.04 7.54
CA PHE A 290 2.44 9.46 6.31
C PHE A 290 1.78 8.09 6.55
N ASP A 291 2.32 7.29 7.48
CA ASP A 291 1.73 6.00 7.88
C ASP A 291 0.40 6.14 8.63
N THR A 292 0.05 7.35 9.10
CA THR A 292 -1.25 7.64 9.72
C THR A 292 -2.38 7.92 8.71
N ILE A 293 -2.06 8.07 7.41
CA ILE A 293 -3.04 8.33 6.37
C ILE A 293 -4.03 7.16 6.25
N GLN A 294 -5.31 7.46 6.46
CA GLN A 294 -6.43 6.54 6.39
C GLN A 294 -6.78 6.16 4.95
N THR A 295 -7.34 4.95 4.81
CA THR A 295 -7.73 4.42 3.50
C THR A 295 -9.11 4.87 3.06
N THR A 296 -9.98 5.23 4.00
CA THR A 296 -11.38 5.61 3.77
C THR A 296 -11.86 6.46 4.94
N ASN A 297 -12.75 7.41 4.65
CA ASN A 297 -13.57 8.08 5.64
C ASN A 297 -15.06 7.73 5.49
N VAL A 298 -15.39 6.72 4.68
CA VAL A 298 -16.79 6.37 4.37
C VAL A 298 -17.45 5.71 5.57
N ASP A 299 -18.54 6.32 6.05
CA ASP A 299 -19.49 5.71 6.97
C ASP A 299 -20.44 4.76 6.20
N LEU A 300 -20.65 3.55 6.75
CA LEU A 300 -21.54 2.54 6.17
C LEU A 300 -22.98 3.07 5.99
N SER A 301 -23.45 3.91 6.91
CA SER A 301 -24.78 4.54 6.82
C SER A 301 -24.95 5.42 5.57
N GLN A 302 -23.83 5.85 4.98
CA GLN A 302 -23.79 6.72 3.80
C GLN A 302 -23.59 5.94 2.49
N LEU A 303 -23.51 4.61 2.55
CA LEU A 303 -23.38 3.77 1.35
C LEU A 303 -24.65 3.80 0.51
N VAL A 304 -25.82 3.79 1.14
CA VAL A 304 -27.12 3.86 0.46
C VAL A 304 -28.08 4.75 1.25
N ASN A 305 -28.64 5.78 0.60
CA ASN A 305 -29.70 6.58 1.21
C ASN A 305 -31.07 5.97 0.88
N TRP A 306 -31.46 4.97 1.68
CA TRP A 306 -32.72 4.24 1.49
C TRP A 306 -33.96 5.14 1.48
N LYS A 307 -34.00 6.16 2.35
CA LYS A 307 -35.12 7.11 2.42
C LYS A 307 -35.30 7.87 1.12
N LYS A 308 -34.21 8.38 0.55
CA LYS A 308 -34.24 9.11 -0.73
C LYS A 308 -34.67 8.19 -1.88
N ILE A 309 -34.09 6.99 -1.95
CA ILE A 309 -34.40 6.00 -3.00
C ILE A 309 -35.88 5.62 -2.94
N GLN A 310 -36.40 5.36 -1.74
CA GLN A 310 -37.81 5.03 -1.55
C GLN A 310 -38.73 6.18 -1.99
N SER A 311 -38.41 7.42 -1.62
CA SER A 311 -39.17 8.60 -2.04
C SER A 311 -39.17 8.79 -3.56
N ASN A 312 -38.03 8.57 -4.22
CA ASN A 312 -37.92 8.68 -5.69
C ASN A 312 -38.76 7.61 -6.39
N LEU A 313 -38.73 6.37 -5.92
CA LEU A 313 -39.50 5.27 -6.53
C LEU A 313 -41.00 5.40 -6.32
N MET A 314 -41.44 5.91 -5.16
CA MET A 314 -42.86 6.16 -4.89
C MET A 314 -43.46 7.14 -5.91
N ALA A 315 -42.69 8.12 -6.40
CA ALA A 315 -43.15 9.08 -7.39
C ALA A 315 -43.52 8.44 -8.74
N TYR A 316 -42.90 7.30 -9.09
CA TYR A 316 -43.11 6.60 -10.38
C TYR A 316 -43.80 5.24 -10.22
N GLU A 317 -44.26 4.88 -9.02
CA GLU A 317 -44.73 3.52 -8.72
C GLU A 317 -45.88 3.09 -9.62
N LYS A 318 -46.88 3.96 -9.81
CA LYS A 318 -48.03 3.69 -10.69
C LYS A 318 -47.60 3.48 -12.13
N ASP A 319 -46.71 4.34 -12.63
CA ASP A 319 -46.26 4.33 -14.01
C ASP A 319 -45.39 3.11 -14.32
N LEU A 320 -44.47 2.75 -13.41
CA LEU A 320 -43.65 1.55 -13.55
C LEU A 320 -44.47 0.27 -13.51
N ASN A 321 -45.57 0.24 -12.74
CA ASN A 321 -46.49 -0.88 -12.73
C ASN A 321 -47.22 -1.05 -14.07
N ILE A 322 -47.62 0.04 -14.72
CA ILE A 322 -48.21 0.01 -16.07
C ILE A 322 -47.15 -0.45 -17.09
N LEU A 323 -45.96 0.14 -17.04
CA LEU A 323 -44.86 -0.15 -17.96
C LEU A 323 -44.31 -1.57 -17.81
N ASN A 324 -44.57 -2.31 -16.72
CA ASN A 324 -44.20 -3.73 -16.62
C ASN A 324 -44.74 -4.55 -17.79
N SER A 325 -45.88 -4.15 -18.36
CA SER A 325 -46.42 -4.76 -19.57
C SER A 325 -45.49 -4.63 -20.78
N LEU A 326 -44.51 -3.73 -20.81
CA LEU A 326 -43.50 -3.69 -21.88
C LEU A 326 -42.54 -4.89 -21.85
N ILE A 327 -42.44 -5.62 -20.74
CA ILE A 327 -41.61 -6.82 -20.64
C ILE A 327 -42.28 -7.94 -21.44
N CYS A 328 -41.64 -8.38 -22.52
CA CYS A 328 -42.23 -9.28 -23.51
C CYS A 328 -41.20 -10.20 -24.18
N ALA A 329 -41.60 -11.02 -25.15
CA ALA A 329 -40.72 -12.04 -25.74
C ALA A 329 -39.90 -11.51 -26.93
N ASN A 330 -40.40 -10.52 -27.67
CA ASN A 330 -39.77 -10.03 -28.89
C ASN A 330 -40.09 -8.55 -29.19
N LYS A 331 -39.39 -7.98 -30.17
CA LYS A 331 -39.48 -6.55 -30.52
C LYS A 331 -40.80 -6.16 -31.19
N GLU A 332 -41.43 -7.07 -31.93
CA GLU A 332 -42.70 -6.83 -32.61
C GLU A 332 -43.82 -6.68 -31.57
N GLU A 333 -43.87 -7.60 -30.62
CA GLU A 333 -44.75 -7.55 -29.45
C GLU A 333 -44.49 -6.30 -28.61
N LEU A 334 -43.22 -5.94 -28.36
CA LEU A 334 -42.87 -4.71 -27.65
C LEU A 334 -43.48 -3.47 -28.33
N ASN A 335 -43.37 -3.36 -29.65
CA ASN A 335 -43.91 -2.22 -30.40
C ASN A 335 -45.44 -2.15 -30.33
N GLN A 336 -46.13 -3.29 -30.35
CA GLN A 336 -47.59 -3.35 -30.16
C GLN A 336 -47.98 -2.89 -28.76
N ARG A 337 -47.30 -3.38 -27.71
CA ARG A 337 -47.58 -3.00 -26.32
C ARG A 337 -47.28 -1.52 -26.07
N ILE A 338 -46.24 -0.94 -26.68
CA ILE A 338 -45.98 0.51 -26.64
C ILE A 338 -47.19 1.29 -27.20
N GLN A 339 -47.72 0.88 -28.35
CA GLN A 339 -48.88 1.56 -28.96
C GLN A 339 -50.14 1.46 -28.09
N GLN A 340 -50.37 0.29 -27.47
CA GLN A 340 -51.50 0.09 -26.58
C GLN A 340 -51.42 1.00 -25.34
N ILE A 341 -50.28 0.99 -24.63
CA ILE A 341 -50.08 1.84 -23.45
C ILE A 341 -50.17 3.32 -23.84
N TRP A 342 -49.72 3.70 -25.03
CA TRP A 342 -49.81 5.08 -25.50
C TRP A 342 -51.25 5.56 -25.65
N GLN A 343 -52.18 4.67 -26.05
CA GLN A 343 -53.59 5.00 -26.16
C GLN A 343 -54.28 5.06 -24.79
N GLU A 344 -53.90 4.18 -23.86
CA GLU A 344 -54.56 4.02 -22.55
C GLU A 344 -53.99 4.94 -21.46
N ALA A 345 -52.66 5.09 -21.41
CA ALA A 345 -51.94 5.77 -20.33
C ALA A 345 -50.61 6.40 -20.83
N PRO A 346 -50.64 7.39 -21.75
CA PRO A 346 -49.42 7.97 -22.34
C PRO A 346 -48.50 8.63 -21.30
N GLN A 347 -49.06 9.17 -20.20
CA GLN A 347 -48.28 9.81 -19.14
C GLN A 347 -47.33 8.82 -18.43
N SER A 348 -47.62 7.52 -18.43
CA SER A 348 -46.75 6.54 -17.77
C SER A 348 -45.37 6.43 -18.41
N PHE A 349 -45.22 6.82 -19.68
CA PHE A 349 -43.91 6.90 -20.32
C PHE A 349 -43.00 7.99 -19.74
N GLN A 350 -43.50 8.92 -18.90
CA GLN A 350 -42.65 9.86 -18.16
C GLN A 350 -41.66 9.16 -17.22
N ALA A 351 -41.91 7.90 -16.84
CA ALA A 351 -40.98 7.08 -16.08
C ALA A 351 -39.83 6.47 -16.91
N LEU A 352 -39.86 6.56 -18.25
CA LEU A 352 -38.84 5.94 -19.12
C LEU A 352 -37.41 6.44 -18.88
N PRO A 353 -37.14 7.74 -18.67
CA PRO A 353 -35.78 8.20 -18.41
C PRO A 353 -35.15 7.54 -17.18
N LEU A 354 -35.95 7.22 -16.16
CA LEU A 354 -35.47 6.52 -14.96
C LEU A 354 -34.92 5.13 -15.30
N LEU A 355 -35.53 4.40 -16.25
CA LEU A 355 -35.04 3.09 -16.70
C LEU A 355 -33.65 3.19 -17.34
N LEU A 356 -33.26 4.36 -17.82
CA LEU A 356 -31.97 4.65 -18.44
C LEU A 356 -31.00 5.37 -17.49
N ALA A 357 -31.31 5.40 -16.20
CA ALA A 357 -30.52 6.10 -15.17
C ALA A 357 -30.40 7.62 -15.42
N ILE A 358 -31.45 8.25 -15.96
CA ILE A 358 -31.51 9.70 -16.17
C ILE A 358 -32.31 10.34 -15.03
N ARG A 359 -31.75 11.38 -14.39
CA ARG A 359 -32.32 12.01 -13.18
C ARG A 359 -33.11 13.28 -13.43
N ASP A 360 -32.71 14.06 -14.42
CA ASP A 360 -33.25 15.37 -14.72
C ASP A 360 -34.11 15.25 -15.96
N ASN A 361 -35.39 14.91 -15.77
CA ASN A 361 -36.33 14.76 -16.87
C ASN A 361 -36.65 16.11 -17.53
N GLU A 362 -36.54 17.22 -16.80
CA GLU A 362 -36.84 18.56 -17.29
C GLU A 362 -35.79 19.03 -18.32
N ASN A 363 -34.53 18.69 -18.09
CA ASN A 363 -33.43 19.03 -19.01
C ASN A 363 -32.93 17.85 -19.85
N PHE A 364 -33.65 16.72 -19.86
CA PHE A 364 -33.23 15.56 -20.63
C PHE A 364 -33.40 15.83 -22.13
N ALA A 365 -32.29 15.75 -22.86
CA ALA A 365 -32.25 15.88 -24.30
C ALA A 365 -31.21 14.92 -24.89
N TRP A 366 -31.35 14.60 -26.18
CA TRP A 366 -30.38 13.82 -26.92
C TRP A 366 -30.16 14.40 -28.33
N LEU A 367 -29.03 14.05 -28.92
CA LEU A 367 -28.72 14.39 -30.30
C LEU A 367 -29.38 13.39 -31.23
N GLU A 368 -30.17 13.90 -32.17
CA GLU A 368 -30.74 13.15 -33.28
C GLU A 368 -30.19 13.75 -34.58
N LYS A 369 -29.20 13.08 -35.17
CA LYS A 369 -28.40 13.60 -36.30
C LYS A 369 -27.73 14.93 -35.94
N GLU A 370 -28.25 16.06 -36.44
CA GLU A 370 -27.73 17.42 -36.23
C GLU A 370 -28.64 18.29 -35.33
N ASN A 371 -29.77 17.75 -34.86
CA ASN A 371 -30.72 18.47 -34.02
C ASN A 371 -30.72 17.94 -32.58
N ILE A 372 -31.09 18.80 -31.64
CA ILE A 372 -31.30 18.43 -30.23
C ILE A 372 -32.80 18.17 -30.03
N GLU A 373 -33.15 16.94 -29.65
CA GLU A 373 -34.50 16.59 -29.22
C GLU A 373 -34.58 16.64 -27.69
N TYR A 374 -35.56 17.38 -27.17
CA TYR A 374 -35.84 17.46 -25.74
C TYR A 374 -36.95 16.47 -25.36
N TRP A 375 -36.84 15.88 -24.17
CA TRP A 375 -37.79 14.91 -23.63
C TRP A 375 -39.15 15.55 -23.25
N GLU A 376 -39.19 16.86 -23.10
CA GLU A 376 -40.44 17.61 -22.95
C GLU A 376 -41.42 17.35 -24.12
N ASN A 377 -42.71 17.63 -23.89
CA ASN A 377 -43.76 17.48 -24.91
C ASN A 377 -43.77 16.07 -25.53
N LEU A 378 -44.11 15.09 -24.69
CA LEU A 378 -44.06 13.65 -24.97
C LEU A 378 -44.86 13.27 -26.24
N THR A 379 -44.24 12.49 -27.14
CA THR A 379 -44.90 11.92 -28.32
C THR A 379 -44.58 10.43 -28.46
N LEU A 380 -45.44 9.68 -29.15
CA LEU A 380 -45.23 8.25 -29.42
C LEU A 380 -43.90 8.00 -30.12
N GLU A 381 -43.54 8.87 -31.07
CA GLU A 381 -42.26 8.76 -31.79
C GLU A 381 -41.07 8.94 -30.86
N LYS A 382 -41.09 9.93 -29.95
CA LYS A 382 -40.02 10.11 -28.96
C LYS A 382 -39.90 8.91 -28.02
N VAL A 383 -41.03 8.34 -27.59
CA VAL A 383 -41.06 7.12 -26.76
C VAL A 383 -40.41 5.94 -27.48
N LYS A 384 -40.80 5.69 -28.74
CA LYS A 384 -40.23 4.60 -29.54
C LYS A 384 -38.74 4.82 -29.76
N LYS A 385 -38.33 6.02 -30.17
CA LYS A 385 -36.90 6.37 -30.34
C LYS A 385 -36.13 6.09 -29.06
N LEU A 386 -36.58 6.57 -27.91
CA LEU A 386 -35.88 6.36 -26.64
C LEU A 386 -35.74 4.87 -26.32
N ILE A 387 -36.81 4.07 -26.46
CA ILE A 387 -36.78 2.64 -26.14
C ILE A 387 -35.85 1.86 -27.10
N PHE A 388 -35.95 2.09 -28.40
CA PHE A 388 -35.22 1.31 -29.39
C PHE A 388 -33.78 1.79 -29.60
N ASN A 389 -33.55 3.11 -29.64
CA ASN A 389 -32.22 3.67 -29.93
C ASN A 389 -31.28 3.65 -28.72
N SER A 390 -31.81 3.65 -27.49
CA SER A 390 -30.98 3.49 -26.27
C SER A 390 -30.52 2.05 -26.04
N GLY A 391 -31.09 1.08 -26.75
CA GLY A 391 -30.90 -0.34 -26.49
C GLY A 391 -31.79 -0.92 -25.38
N LEU A 392 -32.66 -0.12 -24.73
CA LEU A 392 -33.58 -0.58 -23.68
C LEU A 392 -34.49 -1.71 -24.18
N ALA A 393 -34.94 -1.65 -25.44
CA ALA A 393 -35.74 -2.71 -26.06
C ALA A 393 -35.12 -4.11 -25.90
N GLN A 394 -33.79 -4.24 -26.03
CA GLN A 394 -33.11 -5.53 -25.88
C GLN A 394 -33.25 -6.10 -24.47
N TYR A 395 -33.29 -5.25 -23.44
CA TYR A 395 -33.41 -5.68 -22.04
C TYR A 395 -34.85 -5.96 -21.64
N LEU A 396 -35.82 -5.29 -22.28
CA LEU A 396 -37.24 -5.59 -22.10
C LEU A 396 -37.65 -6.91 -22.77
N THR A 397 -36.92 -7.37 -23.80
CA THR A 397 -37.26 -8.58 -24.56
C THR A 397 -36.40 -9.81 -24.27
N ASN A 398 -35.32 -9.71 -23.51
CA ASN A 398 -34.39 -10.83 -23.28
C ASN A 398 -34.69 -11.69 -22.04
N GLY A 399 -35.80 -11.41 -21.33
CA GLY A 399 -36.22 -12.14 -20.14
C GLY A 399 -35.37 -11.91 -18.87
N LYS A 400 -34.38 -11.00 -18.90
CA LYS A 400 -33.57 -10.67 -17.72
C LYS A 400 -34.29 -9.76 -16.74
N ILE A 401 -35.08 -8.82 -17.23
CA ILE A 401 -35.91 -7.94 -16.42
C ILE A 401 -37.27 -8.61 -16.24
N LYS A 402 -37.69 -8.80 -14.99
CA LYS A 402 -38.99 -9.40 -14.63
C LYS A 402 -39.96 -8.40 -14.01
N ASN A 403 -39.43 -7.31 -13.46
CA ASN A 403 -40.19 -6.26 -12.81
C ASN A 403 -39.41 -4.94 -12.92
N LEU A 404 -40.01 -3.92 -13.53
CA LEU A 404 -39.43 -2.61 -13.74
C LEU A 404 -39.29 -1.80 -12.44
N LYS A 405 -40.16 -2.01 -11.44
CA LYS A 405 -40.03 -1.38 -10.13
C LYS A 405 -38.76 -1.88 -9.42
N ASP A 406 -38.53 -3.19 -9.41
CA ASP A 406 -37.33 -3.78 -8.81
C ASP A 406 -36.06 -3.41 -9.60
N TYR A 407 -36.16 -3.36 -10.93
CA TYR A 407 -35.08 -2.86 -11.78
C TYR A 407 -34.74 -1.39 -11.45
N CYS A 408 -35.73 -0.52 -11.36
CA CYS A 408 -35.56 0.89 -10.99
C CYS A 408 -35.00 1.06 -9.58
N LEU A 409 -35.31 0.16 -8.63
CA LEU A 409 -34.66 0.15 -7.32
C LEU A 409 -33.14 -0.05 -7.47
N GLY A 410 -32.72 -1.00 -8.30
CA GLY A 410 -31.30 -1.19 -8.63
C GLY A 410 -30.67 0.04 -9.31
N VAL A 411 -31.38 0.66 -10.25
CA VAL A 411 -30.94 1.89 -10.93
C VAL A 411 -30.77 3.05 -9.95
N GLU A 412 -31.73 3.28 -9.05
CA GLU A 412 -31.68 4.33 -8.03
C GLU A 412 -30.56 4.10 -7.01
N VAL A 413 -30.33 2.84 -6.60
CA VAL A 413 -29.16 2.49 -5.78
C VAL A 413 -27.86 2.85 -6.52
N GLY A 414 -27.74 2.45 -7.79
CA GLY A 414 -26.58 2.78 -8.63
C GLY A 414 -26.37 4.29 -8.78
N LEU A 415 -27.41 5.03 -9.14
CA LEU A 415 -27.39 6.49 -9.23
C LEU A 415 -27.02 7.15 -7.89
N GLY A 416 -27.55 6.65 -6.77
CA GLY A 416 -27.27 7.13 -5.42
C GLY A 416 -25.78 7.12 -5.10
N THR A 417 -25.03 6.13 -5.61
CA THR A 417 -23.58 6.04 -5.43
C THR A 417 -22.80 7.14 -6.14
N HIS A 418 -23.29 7.66 -7.27
CA HIS A 418 -22.61 8.69 -8.07
C HIS A 418 -22.81 10.13 -7.56
N SER A 419 -23.89 10.42 -6.82
CA SER A 419 -24.15 11.74 -6.19
C SER A 419 -23.16 12.13 -5.08
N LYS A 420 -22.15 11.32 -4.80
CA LYS A 420 -21.30 11.41 -3.60
C LYS A 420 -20.07 12.30 -3.74
N LYS A 421 -19.94 13.07 -4.83
CA LYS A 421 -18.76 13.94 -5.08
C LYS A 421 -18.47 14.91 -3.92
N ASN A 422 -19.49 15.35 -3.17
CA ASN A 422 -19.33 16.26 -2.03
C ASN A 422 -19.38 15.56 -0.66
N LEU A 423 -19.75 14.28 -0.60
CA LEU A 423 -19.95 13.54 0.66
C LEU A 423 -18.62 13.32 1.42
N VAL A 424 -17.54 13.12 0.66
CA VAL A 424 -16.21 12.86 1.18
C VAL A 424 -15.65 14.07 1.94
N GLY A 425 -15.90 15.29 1.44
CA GLY A 425 -15.53 16.54 2.13
C GLY A 425 -16.32 16.74 3.41
N THR A 426 -17.66 16.65 3.35
CA THR A 426 -18.52 16.77 4.53
C THR A 426 -18.19 15.74 5.62
N THR A 427 -17.80 14.53 5.23
CA THR A 427 -17.41 13.49 6.19
C THR A 427 -16.07 13.78 6.84
N MET A 428 -15.13 14.36 6.09
CA MET A 428 -13.87 14.86 6.63
C MET A 428 -14.11 15.97 7.67
N GLU A 429 -14.95 16.95 7.34
CA GLU A 429 -15.33 18.03 8.28
C GLU A 429 -15.96 17.46 9.56
N LYS A 430 -16.88 16.49 9.44
CA LYS A 430 -17.49 15.82 10.61
C LYS A 430 -16.47 15.07 11.47
N ALA A 431 -15.47 14.44 10.86
CA ALA A 431 -14.42 13.76 11.60
C ALA A 431 -13.59 14.75 12.43
N VAL A 432 -13.23 15.89 11.84
CA VAL A 432 -12.54 16.97 12.56
C VAL A 432 -13.43 17.56 13.66
N GLU A 433 -14.71 17.83 13.37
CA GLU A 433 -15.69 18.29 14.35
C GLU A 433 -15.82 17.33 15.55
N THR A 434 -15.83 16.02 15.29
CA THR A 434 -15.87 15.00 16.35
C THR A 434 -14.65 15.09 17.27
N LEU A 435 -13.45 15.29 16.70
CA LEU A 435 -12.23 15.49 17.49
C LEU A 435 -12.27 16.79 18.30
N LEU A 436 -12.72 17.89 17.69
CA LEU A 436 -12.86 19.18 18.38
C LEU A 436 -13.82 19.07 19.57
N ASN A 437 -14.97 18.40 19.38
CA ASN A 437 -15.93 18.13 20.44
C ASN A 437 -15.36 17.23 21.53
N LYS A 438 -14.67 16.14 21.16
CA LYS A 438 -13.98 15.23 22.10
C LYS A 438 -13.06 15.99 23.04
N TYR A 439 -12.25 16.91 22.50
CA TYR A 439 -11.29 17.70 23.28
C TYR A 439 -11.84 19.04 23.79
N GLN A 440 -13.17 19.25 23.70
CA GLN A 440 -13.85 20.45 24.19
C GLN A 440 -13.24 21.76 23.65
N VAL A 441 -12.89 21.77 22.37
CA VAL A 441 -12.35 22.94 21.67
C VAL A 441 -13.49 23.73 21.06
N LYS A 442 -13.59 25.02 21.38
CA LYS A 442 -14.59 25.90 20.77
C LYS A 442 -14.22 26.20 19.32
N TYR A 443 -15.19 26.08 18.42
CA TYR A 443 -15.01 26.34 17.00
C TYR A 443 -16.19 27.07 16.36
N GLN A 444 -15.92 27.72 15.24
CA GLN A 444 -16.90 28.26 14.29
C GLN A 444 -16.68 27.58 12.93
N LYS A 445 -17.76 27.40 12.16
CA LYS A 445 -17.70 26.79 10.82
C LYS A 445 -17.79 27.86 9.73
N GLN A 446 -17.20 27.57 8.56
CA GLN A 446 -17.33 28.39 7.36
C GLN A 446 -16.96 29.86 7.63
N VAL A 447 -15.73 30.07 8.10
CA VAL A 447 -15.25 31.37 8.57
C VAL A 447 -14.50 32.08 7.45
N PRO A 448 -14.97 33.25 7.00
CA PRO A 448 -14.27 33.98 5.96
C PRO A 448 -13.11 34.79 6.53
N VAL A 449 -11.96 34.73 5.85
CA VAL A 449 -10.76 35.49 6.19
C VAL A 449 -10.27 36.23 4.95
N ASN A 450 -9.97 37.51 5.11
CA ASN A 450 -9.42 38.33 4.04
C ASN A 450 -7.91 38.13 3.97
N PHE A 451 -7.44 37.53 2.87
CA PHE A 451 -6.03 37.52 2.54
C PHE A 451 -5.72 38.81 1.79
N GLN A 452 -4.79 39.62 2.31
CA GLN A 452 -4.50 40.97 1.80
C GLN A 452 -4.19 41.04 0.29
N VAL A 453 -3.89 39.91 -0.37
CA VAL A 453 -3.43 39.87 -1.77
C VAL A 453 -4.36 39.07 -2.71
N ASN A 454 -5.31 38.26 -2.21
CA ASN A 454 -6.06 37.29 -3.05
C ASN A 454 -7.58 37.25 -2.81
N GLY A 455 -8.12 38.21 -2.06
CA GLY A 455 -9.53 38.24 -1.71
C GLY A 455 -9.90 37.36 -0.51
N LYS A 456 -11.20 37.12 -0.34
CA LYS A 456 -11.80 36.43 0.80
C LYS A 456 -11.72 34.91 0.60
N LYS A 457 -11.03 34.20 1.49
CA LYS A 457 -11.06 32.72 1.55
C LYS A 457 -12.01 32.29 2.67
N LEU A 458 -12.82 31.27 2.41
CA LEU A 458 -13.66 30.62 3.40
C LEU A 458 -12.91 29.41 3.96
N PHE A 459 -12.67 29.40 5.27
CA PHE A 459 -12.09 28.26 5.98
C PHE A 459 -13.19 27.38 6.57
N ASP A 460 -12.95 26.06 6.59
CA ASP A 460 -13.91 25.10 7.13
C ASP A 460 -14.17 25.35 8.62
N PHE A 461 -13.10 25.63 9.39
CA PHE A 461 -13.21 25.94 10.82
C PHE A 461 -12.30 27.10 11.26
N GLN A 462 -12.73 27.82 12.29
CA GLN A 462 -11.87 28.62 13.15
C GLN A 462 -11.95 28.03 14.57
N ILE A 463 -10.82 27.81 15.21
CA ILE A 463 -10.75 27.27 16.58
C ILE A 463 -9.96 28.21 17.50
N LYS A 464 -10.26 28.18 18.80
CA LYS A 464 -9.51 28.92 19.82
C LYS A 464 -8.85 27.97 20.80
N LEU A 465 -7.53 28.08 20.93
CA LEU A 465 -6.70 27.30 21.86
C LEU A 465 -5.71 28.24 22.54
N ASP A 466 -5.69 28.23 23.88
CA ASP A 466 -4.77 29.03 24.72
C ASP A 466 -4.66 30.51 24.31
N GLY A 467 -5.81 31.13 24.01
CA GLY A 467 -5.89 32.53 23.60
C GLY A 467 -5.45 32.81 22.16
N LYS A 468 -5.02 31.81 21.40
CA LYS A 468 -4.68 31.91 19.98
C LYS A 468 -5.81 31.40 19.09
N GLU A 469 -5.99 32.05 17.95
CA GLU A 469 -6.93 31.64 16.92
C GLU A 469 -6.20 30.84 15.84
N TYR A 470 -6.80 29.72 15.43
CA TYR A 470 -6.33 28.89 14.33
C TYR A 470 -7.42 28.74 13.29
N TYR A 471 -7.04 28.75 12.02
CA TYR A 471 -7.94 28.60 10.88
C TYR A 471 -7.63 27.27 10.19
N LEU A 472 -8.65 26.46 9.95
CA LEU A 472 -8.49 25.10 9.48
C LEU A 472 -9.10 24.92 8.10
N GLU A 473 -8.37 24.21 7.25
CA GLU A 473 -8.95 23.56 6.07
C GLU A 473 -8.92 22.06 6.25
N THR A 474 -9.95 21.38 5.78
CA THR A 474 -10.07 19.93 5.77
C THR A 474 -10.12 19.40 4.35
N SER A 475 -9.44 18.30 4.08
CA SER A 475 -9.41 17.71 2.72
C SER A 475 -9.28 16.21 2.78
N PHE A 476 -10.05 15.48 1.96
CA PHE A 476 -9.92 14.03 1.86
C PHE A 476 -9.80 13.57 0.40
N TYR A 477 -8.72 12.86 0.09
CA TYR A 477 -8.36 12.46 -1.27
C TYR A 477 -8.56 10.96 -1.46
N ASN A 478 -9.66 10.58 -2.12
CA ASN A 478 -9.98 9.17 -2.36
C ASN A 478 -9.28 8.56 -3.59
N SER A 479 -9.04 9.37 -4.62
CA SER A 479 -8.48 8.92 -5.90
C SER A 479 -7.06 9.44 -6.09
N PRO A 480 -6.15 8.64 -6.67
CA PRO A 480 -4.84 9.13 -7.09
C PRO A 480 -4.97 10.05 -8.31
N GLY A 481 -3.89 10.79 -8.64
CA GLY A 481 -3.77 11.49 -9.91
C GLY A 481 -3.30 12.94 -9.82
N SER A 482 -3.14 13.58 -10.99
CA SER A 482 -2.61 14.94 -11.15
C SER A 482 -3.39 16.00 -10.37
N LYS A 483 -4.71 15.84 -10.23
CA LYS A 483 -5.56 16.74 -9.45
C LYS A 483 -5.13 16.85 -7.99
N VAL A 484 -4.70 15.74 -7.37
CA VAL A 484 -4.19 15.75 -5.99
C VAL A 484 -2.88 16.55 -5.93
N SER A 485 -1.99 16.35 -6.90
CA SER A 485 -0.73 17.10 -7.00
C SER A 485 -0.93 18.60 -7.15
N GLU A 486 -1.85 19.02 -8.01
CA GLU A 486 -2.19 20.44 -8.22
C GLU A 486 -2.74 21.09 -6.95
N ILE A 487 -3.64 20.38 -6.24
CA ILE A 487 -4.20 20.88 -4.99
C ILE A 487 -3.10 21.00 -3.93
N ILE A 488 -2.23 20.00 -3.77
CA ILE A 488 -1.12 20.07 -2.80
C ILE A 488 -0.21 21.27 -3.06
N ARG A 489 0.15 21.54 -4.32
CA ARG A 489 0.95 22.72 -4.69
C ARG A 489 0.22 24.03 -4.38
N SER A 490 -1.08 24.08 -4.67
CA SER A 490 -1.91 25.25 -4.39
C SER A 490 -1.96 25.56 -2.88
N TYR A 491 -2.21 24.55 -2.04
CA TYR A 491 -2.26 24.74 -0.58
C TYR A 491 -0.91 25.05 0.04
N ASN A 492 0.21 24.57 -0.55
CA ASN A 492 1.53 25.05 -0.15
C ASN A 492 1.64 26.58 -0.30
N GLY A 493 1.12 27.14 -1.41
CA GLY A 493 1.04 28.59 -1.60
C GLY A 493 0.14 29.29 -0.58
N VAL A 494 -0.96 28.65 -0.16
CA VAL A 494 -1.85 29.18 0.89
C VAL A 494 -1.16 29.17 2.27
N LEU A 495 -0.44 28.10 2.61
CA LEU A 495 0.34 27.99 3.86
C LEU A 495 1.37 29.10 3.98
N GLN A 496 2.16 29.31 2.92
CA GLN A 496 3.16 30.37 2.90
C GLN A 496 2.54 31.76 3.01
N LYS A 497 1.40 32.00 2.33
CA LYS A 497 0.67 33.27 2.45
C LYS A 497 0.10 33.48 3.85
N ALA A 498 -0.50 32.46 4.46
CA ALA A 498 -1.04 32.54 5.80
C ALA A 498 0.07 32.87 6.82
N TYR A 499 1.21 32.20 6.72
CA TYR A 499 2.38 32.50 7.53
C TYR A 499 2.82 33.96 7.40
N ASN A 500 2.93 34.49 6.17
CA ASN A 500 3.30 35.88 5.91
C ASN A 500 2.29 36.92 6.42
N ASN A 501 1.03 36.52 6.67
CA ASN A 501 -0.02 37.39 7.22
C ASN A 501 -0.28 37.11 8.72
N GLU A 502 0.63 36.38 9.40
CA GLU A 502 0.51 36.00 10.81
C GLU A 502 -0.78 35.21 11.14
N ILE A 503 -1.32 34.50 10.15
CA ILE A 503 -2.50 33.65 10.31
C ILE A 503 -2.02 32.24 10.70
N ASN A 504 -2.46 31.74 11.87
CA ASN A 504 -2.19 30.36 12.28
C ASN A 504 -3.05 29.38 11.47
N PHE A 505 -2.63 29.08 10.24
CA PHE A 505 -3.33 28.15 9.36
C PHE A 505 -2.92 26.70 9.63
N LEU A 506 -3.89 25.81 9.82
CA LEU A 506 -3.70 24.37 9.95
C LEU A 506 -4.43 23.66 8.81
N TRP A 507 -3.77 22.69 8.19
CA TRP A 507 -4.35 21.90 7.11
C TRP A 507 -4.48 20.45 7.55
N VAL A 508 -5.72 19.98 7.69
CA VAL A 508 -6.04 18.59 8.01
C VAL A 508 -6.38 17.85 6.72
N LEU A 509 -5.48 17.00 6.26
CA LEU A 509 -5.60 16.26 5.01
C LEU A 509 -5.46 14.76 5.22
N ASP A 510 -6.28 13.97 4.53
CA ASP A 510 -6.25 12.51 4.65
C ASP A 510 -6.67 11.82 3.34
N GLY A 511 -6.62 10.49 3.32
CA GLY A 511 -7.13 9.67 2.23
C GLY A 511 -6.06 9.01 1.35
N LYS A 512 -6.39 7.80 0.88
CA LYS A 512 -5.49 6.93 0.12
C LYS A 512 -4.90 7.56 -1.16
N GLY A 513 -5.58 8.54 -1.76
CA GLY A 513 -5.11 9.26 -2.94
C GLY A 513 -3.80 10.01 -2.69
N LEU A 514 -3.52 10.43 -1.45
CA LEU A 514 -2.25 11.05 -1.07
C LEU A 514 -1.07 10.10 -1.25
N LYS A 515 -1.31 8.77 -1.19
CA LYS A 515 -0.23 7.78 -1.32
C LYS A 515 0.42 7.77 -2.71
N SER A 516 -0.29 8.21 -3.75
CA SER A 516 0.29 8.30 -5.10
C SER A 516 1.21 9.51 -5.30
N VAL A 517 1.24 10.45 -4.35
CA VAL A 517 1.99 11.71 -4.46
C VAL A 517 2.94 11.91 -3.28
N LYS A 518 3.46 10.79 -2.75
CA LYS A 518 4.31 10.75 -1.54
C LYS A 518 5.47 11.73 -1.59
N GLU A 519 6.25 11.76 -2.67
CA GLU A 519 7.43 12.63 -2.77
C GLU A 519 7.07 14.11 -2.72
N LEU A 520 6.08 14.54 -3.51
CA LEU A 520 5.58 15.92 -3.46
C LEU A 520 5.03 16.26 -2.07
N LEU A 521 4.32 15.32 -1.45
CA LEU A 521 3.77 15.53 -0.12
C LEU A 521 4.88 15.63 0.94
N LYS A 522 5.97 14.88 0.78
CA LYS A 522 7.17 14.95 1.63
C LYS A 522 7.83 16.31 1.53
N GLU A 523 8.04 16.83 0.32
CA GLU A 523 8.58 18.17 0.09
C GLU A 523 7.75 19.23 0.80
N VAL A 524 6.42 19.21 0.61
CA VAL A 524 5.51 20.20 1.22
C VAL A 524 5.44 20.04 2.74
N TYR A 525 5.42 18.81 3.26
CA TYR A 525 5.39 18.54 4.70
C TYR A 525 6.66 19.05 5.40
N LEU A 526 7.84 18.80 4.83
CA LEU A 526 9.11 19.21 5.43
C LEU A 526 9.24 20.73 5.54
N VAL A 527 8.69 21.48 4.58
CA VAL A 527 8.66 22.95 4.59
C VAL A 527 7.60 23.50 5.57
N ASN A 528 6.45 22.85 5.67
CA ASN A 528 5.31 23.33 6.47
C ASN A 528 5.08 22.49 7.74
N LYS A 529 6.16 21.96 8.32
CA LYS A 529 6.11 21.08 9.48
C LYS A 529 5.40 21.79 10.65
N GLY A 530 4.42 21.11 11.24
CA GLY A 530 3.62 21.64 12.35
C GLY A 530 2.31 22.33 11.92
N PHE A 531 2.09 22.52 10.62
CA PHE A 531 0.84 23.08 10.08
C PHE A 531 0.01 22.05 9.29
N MET A 532 0.56 20.85 9.03
CA MET A 532 -0.12 19.79 8.28
C MET A 532 -0.40 18.58 9.18
N PHE A 533 -1.63 18.07 9.12
CA PHE A 533 -2.08 16.97 9.97
C PHE A 533 -2.93 15.95 9.18
N THR A 534 -2.83 14.67 9.53
CA THR A 534 -3.89 13.70 9.24
C THR A 534 -4.97 13.80 10.31
N ILE A 535 -6.11 13.11 10.15
CA ILE A 535 -7.11 13.05 11.23
C ILE A 535 -6.47 12.53 12.53
N ALA A 536 -5.65 11.48 12.42
CA ALA A 536 -4.99 10.86 13.56
C ALA A 536 -3.99 11.82 14.22
N SER A 537 -3.07 12.41 13.44
CA SER A 537 -2.05 13.31 14.00
C SER A 537 -2.65 14.63 14.52
N PHE A 538 -3.79 15.07 13.96
CA PHE A 538 -4.54 16.22 14.48
C PHE A 538 -5.15 15.90 15.85
N GLY A 539 -5.72 14.71 16.01
CA GLY A 539 -6.25 14.25 17.30
C GLY A 539 -5.18 14.13 18.38
N GLU A 540 -3.98 13.64 18.04
CA GLU A 540 -2.83 13.61 18.95
C GLU A 540 -2.37 15.03 19.31
N TRP A 541 -2.30 15.94 18.33
CA TRP A 541 -1.92 17.32 18.56
C TRP A 541 -2.89 18.04 19.50
N LEU A 542 -4.20 17.88 19.29
CA LEU A 542 -5.23 18.44 20.19
C LEU A 542 -5.12 17.90 21.61
N GLY A 543 -4.91 16.59 21.78
CA GLY A 543 -4.70 15.97 23.09
C GLY A 543 -3.52 16.58 23.83
N LYS A 544 -2.39 16.80 23.14
CA LYS A 544 -1.21 17.47 23.69
C LYS A 544 -1.51 18.91 24.14
N GLN A 545 -2.26 19.69 23.34
CA GLN A 545 -2.65 21.05 23.73
C GLN A 545 -3.55 21.07 24.97
N LYS A 546 -4.31 20.00 25.22
CA LYS A 546 -5.19 19.86 26.39
C LYS A 546 -4.54 19.16 27.58
N GLY A 547 -3.25 18.86 27.51
CA GLY A 547 -2.50 18.25 28.62
C GLY A 547 -2.75 16.74 28.79
N GLU A 548 -3.34 16.06 27.81
CA GLU A 548 -3.36 14.59 27.82
C GLU A 548 -1.94 14.06 27.58
N LYS A 549 -1.44 13.21 28.47
CA LYS A 549 -0.21 12.47 28.23
C LYS A 549 -0.49 11.43 27.14
N VAL A 550 0.26 11.52 26.03
CA VAL A 550 0.23 10.51 24.97
C VAL A 550 0.83 9.22 25.54
N ASN A 551 0.06 8.14 25.57
CA ASN A 551 0.54 6.78 25.84
C ASN A 551 1.15 6.16 24.59
#